data_AF-A0A1Z9KA11-F1
#
_entry.id   AF-A0A1Z9KA11-F1
#
_cell.length_a   1.000
_cell.length_b   1.000
_cell.length_c   1.000
_cell.angle_alpha   90.00
_cell.angle_beta   90.00
_cell.angle_gamma   90.00
#
_symmetry.space_group_name_H-M   'P 1'
#
loop_
_entity.id
_entity.type
_entity.pdbx_description
1 polymer ?
#
loop_
_entity_poly.entity_id
_entity_poly.type
_entity_poly.pdbx_seq_one_letter_code
_entity_poly.pdbx_strand_id
1 'polypeptide(L)'
;MSKEKDADTITELGEDGKLHNITTKAGRLAMELASEKKRLAQELEELQGEYDDIKPLTPTGTRDWYVKWGAMILCVLGVFLTSGKMYILGQLCYFFSAIGWIYVGMQWSDRALMIGSAICGTAVAMQLIDNPDLYLLLSR
;
A
#
# COMPACT_ATOMS: atom_id res chain seq x y z
N MET A 1 -59.36 -11.39 53.80
CA MET A 1 -58.20 -10.50 54.05
C MET A 1 -56.86 -11.22 54.20
N SER A 2 -56.79 -12.53 54.53
CA SER A 2 -55.49 -13.25 54.62
C SER A 2 -54.99 -13.79 53.27
N LYS A 3 -55.87 -14.33 52.41
CA LYS A 3 -55.47 -14.99 51.16
C LYS A 3 -54.91 -14.08 50.06
N GLU A 4 -55.16 -12.77 50.14
CA GLU A 4 -54.72 -11.79 49.13
C GLU A 4 -53.26 -11.38 49.37
N LYS A 5 -52.88 -11.23 50.65
CA LYS A 5 -51.51 -10.90 51.06
C LYS A 5 -50.49 -11.99 50.73
N ASP A 6 -50.90 -13.25 50.81
CA ASP A 6 -50.02 -14.39 50.51
C ASP A 6 -49.80 -14.55 48.99
N ALA A 7 -50.78 -14.18 48.16
CA ALA A 7 -50.65 -14.22 46.71
C ALA A 7 -49.74 -13.11 46.17
N ASP A 8 -49.86 -11.89 46.72
CA ASP A 8 -48.99 -10.77 46.36
C ASP A 8 -47.53 -11.03 46.78
N THR A 9 -47.31 -11.58 47.99
CA THR A 9 -45.96 -11.90 48.49
C THR A 9 -45.26 -12.99 47.65
N ILE A 10 -46.00 -14.02 47.20
CA ILE A 10 -45.43 -15.08 46.34
C ILE A 10 -45.13 -14.55 44.93
N THR A 11 -45.92 -13.60 44.43
CA THR A 11 -45.71 -12.98 43.12
C THR A 11 -44.48 -12.06 43.14
N GLU A 12 -44.30 -11.27 44.20
CA GLU A 12 -43.15 -10.38 44.39
C GLU A 12 -41.83 -11.16 44.55
N LEU A 13 -41.83 -12.25 45.33
CA LEU A 13 -40.67 -13.16 45.45
C LEU A 13 -40.33 -13.88 44.13
N GLY A 14 -41.35 -14.16 43.31
CA GLY A 14 -41.19 -14.77 41.99
C GLY A 14 -40.62 -13.81 40.93
N GLU A 15 -40.97 -12.53 41.02
CA GLU A 15 -40.42 -11.47 40.17
C GLU A 15 -38.99 -11.10 40.57
N ASP A 16 -38.69 -10.94 41.86
CA ASP A 16 -37.34 -10.68 42.36
C ASP A 16 -36.38 -11.84 42.08
N GLY A 17 -36.83 -13.09 42.24
CA GLY A 17 -36.05 -14.28 41.90
C GLY A 17 -35.74 -14.38 40.39
N LYS A 18 -36.70 -13.99 39.53
CA LYS A 18 -36.48 -13.92 38.08
C LYS A 18 -35.56 -12.75 37.71
N LEU A 19 -35.75 -11.58 38.29
CA LEU A 19 -34.93 -10.39 38.03
C LEU A 19 -33.47 -10.64 38.45
N HIS A 20 -33.25 -11.26 39.61
CA HIS A 20 -31.91 -11.65 40.09
C HIS A 20 -31.23 -12.70 39.19
N ASN A 21 -32.00 -13.63 38.61
CA ASN A 21 -31.48 -14.61 37.66
C ASN A 21 -31.12 -13.96 36.31
N ILE A 22 -31.94 -13.04 35.83
CA ILE A 22 -31.73 -12.29 34.58
C ILE A 22 -30.53 -11.35 34.72
N THR A 23 -30.39 -10.64 35.84
CA THR A 23 -29.22 -9.76 36.11
C THR A 23 -27.93 -10.57 36.28
N THR A 24 -27.98 -11.74 36.90
CA THR A 24 -26.83 -12.65 37.01
C THR A 24 -26.40 -13.20 35.64
N LYS A 25 -27.35 -13.58 34.79
CA LYS A 25 -27.07 -14.05 33.41
C LYS A 25 -26.58 -12.91 32.50
N ALA A 26 -27.20 -11.73 32.58
CA ALA A 26 -26.78 -10.55 31.82
C ALA A 26 -25.38 -10.07 32.25
N GLY A 27 -25.06 -10.11 33.54
CA GLY A 27 -23.73 -9.80 34.07
C GLY A 27 -22.67 -10.81 33.62
N ARG A 28 -23.01 -12.12 33.58
CA ARG A 28 -22.11 -13.15 33.05
C ARG A 28 -21.86 -12.99 31.55
N LEU A 29 -22.91 -12.66 30.79
CA LEU A 29 -22.81 -12.41 29.34
C LEU A 29 -22.02 -11.13 29.03
N ALA A 30 -22.16 -10.09 29.86
CA ALA A 30 -21.35 -8.87 29.76
C ALA A 30 -19.87 -9.11 30.10
N MET A 31 -19.59 -9.99 31.07
CA MET A 31 -18.23 -10.39 31.42
C MET A 31 -17.60 -11.27 30.34
N GLU A 32 -18.35 -12.22 29.77
CA GLU A 32 -17.94 -13.03 28.61
C GLU A 32 -17.68 -12.12 27.39
N LEU A 33 -18.57 -11.18 27.07
CA LEU A 33 -18.37 -10.18 26.01
C LEU A 33 -17.17 -9.27 26.24
N ALA A 34 -16.92 -8.84 27.48
CA ALA A 34 -15.75 -8.03 27.81
C ALA A 34 -14.45 -8.83 27.66
N SER A 35 -14.47 -10.11 28.00
CA SER A 35 -13.33 -11.01 27.82
C SER A 35 -13.04 -11.29 26.35
N GLU A 36 -14.07 -11.49 25.52
CA GLU A 36 -13.91 -11.67 24.08
C GLU A 36 -13.48 -10.38 23.40
N LYS A 37 -14.03 -9.21 23.78
CA LYS A 37 -13.56 -7.91 23.27
C LYS A 37 -12.10 -7.65 23.63
N LYS A 38 -11.66 -8.04 24.82
CA LYS A 38 -10.26 -7.89 25.24
C LYS A 38 -9.34 -8.83 24.46
N ARG A 39 -9.77 -10.08 24.22
CA ARG A 39 -9.02 -11.04 23.39
C ARG A 39 -8.92 -10.56 21.94
N LEU A 40 -10.04 -10.12 21.36
CA LEU A 40 -10.08 -9.58 19.99
C LEU A 40 -9.24 -8.31 19.86
N ALA A 41 -9.23 -7.44 20.86
CA ALA A 41 -8.37 -6.25 20.87
C ALA A 41 -6.89 -6.62 20.92
N GLN A 42 -6.53 -7.66 21.67
CA GLN A 42 -5.17 -8.17 21.75
C GLN A 42 -4.75 -8.86 20.45
N GLU A 43 -5.63 -9.64 19.81
CA GLU A 43 -5.41 -10.21 18.47
C GLU A 43 -5.28 -9.09 17.41
N LEU A 44 -6.05 -7.99 17.53
CA LEU A 44 -5.93 -6.81 16.66
C LEU A 44 -4.61 -6.06 16.88
N GLU A 45 -4.16 -5.94 18.12
CA GLU A 45 -2.88 -5.30 18.48
C GLU A 45 -1.69 -6.15 18.02
N GLU A 46 -1.80 -7.47 18.13
CA GLU A 46 -0.80 -8.43 17.62
C GLU A 46 -0.75 -8.42 16.08
N LEU A 47 -1.91 -8.38 15.40
CA LEU A 47 -1.98 -8.17 13.95
C LEU A 47 -1.50 -6.77 13.53
N GLN A 48 -1.71 -5.74 14.34
CA GLN A 48 -1.18 -4.39 14.08
C GLN A 48 0.35 -4.35 14.25
N GLY A 49 0.89 -5.06 15.25
CA GLY A 49 2.34 -5.23 15.42
C GLY A 49 2.97 -6.00 14.26
N GLU A 50 2.33 -7.10 13.82
CA GLU A 50 2.75 -7.81 12.61
C GLU A 50 2.58 -6.93 11.37
N TYR A 51 1.55 -6.09 11.27
CA TYR A 51 1.36 -5.16 10.15
C TYR A 51 2.39 -4.01 10.12
N ASP A 52 2.83 -3.52 11.28
CA ASP A 52 3.86 -2.48 11.38
C ASP A 52 5.27 -3.03 11.11
N ASP A 53 5.53 -4.29 11.44
CA ASP A 53 6.75 -5.02 11.03
C ASP A 53 6.67 -5.49 9.55
N ILE A 54 5.47 -5.80 9.06
CA ILE A 54 5.14 -6.16 7.66
C ILE A 54 4.68 -4.91 6.88
N LYS A 55 5.27 -3.73 7.16
CA LYS A 55 5.33 -2.65 6.17
C LYS A 55 6.70 -2.61 5.47
N PRO A 56 7.03 -3.57 4.59
CA PRO A 56 7.91 -3.28 3.48
C PRO A 56 7.10 -2.46 2.45
N LEU A 57 7.71 -1.49 1.77
CA LEU A 57 7.40 -1.05 0.37
C LEU A 57 7.89 0.37 -0.01
N THR A 58 8.72 1.02 0.78
CA THR A 58 9.88 1.78 0.23
C THR A 58 10.74 2.21 1.40
N PRO A 59 11.93 1.63 1.60
CA PRO A 59 12.90 2.22 2.51
C PRO A 59 13.25 3.61 1.96
N THR A 60 12.73 4.65 2.58
CA THR A 60 13.18 6.02 2.33
C THR A 60 14.65 6.09 2.75
N GLY A 61 15.54 6.29 1.78
CA GLY A 61 16.99 6.39 1.99
C GLY A 61 17.84 5.42 1.18
N THR A 62 17.25 4.45 0.47
CA THR A 62 18.01 3.47 -0.32
C THR A 62 18.23 3.96 -1.76
N ARG A 63 19.31 3.50 -2.41
CA ARG A 63 19.78 3.98 -3.73
C ARG A 63 18.69 3.94 -4.81
N ASP A 64 17.82 2.95 -4.77
CA ASP A 64 16.66 2.76 -5.66
C ASP A 64 15.66 3.92 -5.61
N TRP A 65 15.47 4.58 -4.47
CA TRP A 65 14.58 5.73 -4.35
C TRP A 65 15.08 6.91 -5.19
N TYR A 66 16.37 7.25 -5.10
CA TYR A 66 16.97 8.34 -5.89
C TYR A 66 16.96 8.04 -7.38
N VAL A 67 17.26 6.79 -7.77
CA VAL A 67 17.26 6.40 -9.18
C VAL A 67 15.86 6.49 -9.77
N LYS A 68 14.81 6.12 -9.03
CA LYS A 68 13.42 6.27 -9.49
C LYS A 68 13.07 7.71 -9.83
N TRP A 69 13.37 8.64 -8.92
CA TRP A 69 13.06 10.06 -9.15
C TRP A 69 13.94 10.68 -10.23
N GLY A 70 15.22 10.32 -10.28
CA GLY A 70 16.13 10.73 -11.35
C GLY A 70 15.66 10.25 -12.73
N ALA A 71 15.29 8.98 -12.85
CA ALA A 71 14.75 8.39 -14.07
C ALA A 71 13.43 9.06 -14.47
N MET A 72 12.53 9.33 -13.53
CA MET A 72 11.26 9.99 -13.82
C MET A 72 11.47 11.42 -14.35
N ILE A 73 12.30 12.24 -13.69
CA ILE A 73 12.60 13.61 -14.12
C ILE A 73 13.23 13.59 -15.52
N LEU A 74 14.19 12.70 -15.75
CA LEU A 74 14.87 12.58 -17.04
C LEU A 74 13.93 12.11 -18.16
N CYS A 75 12.97 11.24 -17.83
CA CYS A 75 11.91 10.80 -18.74
C CYS A 75 11.06 11.99 -19.19
N VAL A 76 10.56 12.76 -18.22
CA VAL A 76 9.69 13.91 -18.46
C VAL A 76 10.44 14.96 -19.28
N LEU A 77 11.69 15.28 -18.93
CA LEU A 77 12.54 16.16 -19.72
C LEU A 77 12.73 15.65 -21.14
N GLY A 78 12.99 14.36 -21.35
CA GLY A 78 13.13 13.76 -22.68
C GLY A 78 11.89 13.95 -23.56
N VAL A 79 10.69 13.73 -23.00
CA VAL A 79 9.42 13.93 -23.71
C VAL A 79 9.19 15.41 -24.05
N PHE A 80 9.50 16.32 -23.13
CA PHE A 80 9.35 17.76 -23.37
C PHE A 80 10.35 18.28 -24.40
N LEU A 81 11.61 17.86 -24.35
CA LEU A 81 12.65 18.25 -25.33
C LEU A 81 12.32 17.76 -26.74
N THR A 82 11.82 16.52 -26.85
CA THR A 82 11.32 15.96 -28.11
C THR A 82 10.15 16.79 -28.65
N SER A 83 9.22 17.18 -27.78
CA SER A 83 8.09 18.06 -28.14
C SER A 83 8.56 19.45 -28.60
N GLY A 84 9.70 19.92 -28.08
CA GLY A 84 10.37 21.17 -28.47
C GLY A 84 11.19 21.11 -29.77
N LYS A 85 11.08 20.03 -30.56
CA LYS A 85 11.89 19.76 -31.77
C LYS A 85 13.39 19.59 -31.51
N MET A 86 13.81 19.41 -30.27
CA MET A 86 15.20 19.05 -29.93
C MET A 86 15.32 17.53 -29.82
N TYR A 87 15.28 16.86 -30.98
CA TYR A 87 15.15 15.39 -31.06
C TYR A 87 16.33 14.63 -30.44
N ILE A 88 17.58 14.97 -30.78
CA ILE A 88 18.77 14.26 -30.28
C ILE A 88 18.85 14.32 -28.76
N LEU A 89 18.74 15.53 -28.19
CA LEU A 89 18.79 15.72 -26.73
C LEU A 89 17.61 15.04 -26.03
N GLY A 90 16.40 15.14 -26.58
CA GLY A 90 15.21 14.49 -26.03
C GLY A 90 15.31 12.97 -26.02
N GLN A 91 15.78 12.38 -27.12
CA GLN A 91 15.99 10.94 -27.27
C GLN A 91 17.10 10.43 -26.34
N LEU A 92 18.21 11.16 -26.20
CA LEU A 92 19.28 10.81 -25.25
C LEU A 92 18.76 10.83 -23.80
N CYS A 93 18.06 11.89 -23.39
CA CYS A 93 17.46 11.97 -22.05
C CYS A 93 16.48 10.81 -21.79
N TYR A 94 15.64 10.49 -22.76
CA TYR A 94 14.69 9.38 -22.65
C TYR A 94 15.40 8.01 -22.59
N PHE A 95 16.46 7.82 -23.36
CA PHE A 95 17.26 6.59 -23.34
C PHE A 95 17.92 6.35 -21.99
N PHE A 96 18.56 7.38 -21.41
CA PHE A 96 19.15 7.27 -20.06
C PHE A 96 18.10 7.04 -18.98
N SER A 97 16.91 7.64 -19.13
CA SER A 97 15.76 7.37 -18.27
C SER A 97 15.36 5.89 -18.32
N ALA A 98 15.27 5.31 -19.52
CA ALA A 98 14.91 3.90 -19.70
C ALA A 98 15.90 2.97 -18.97
N ILE A 99 17.21 3.26 -19.01
CA ILE A 99 18.22 2.50 -18.25
C ILE A 99 17.97 2.61 -16.74
N GLY A 100 17.63 3.81 -16.25
CA GLY A 100 17.27 4.03 -14.85
C GLY A 100 16.03 3.23 -14.42
N TRP A 101 15.01 3.15 -15.27
CA TRP A 101 13.81 2.34 -15.01
C TRP A 101 14.06 0.83 -15.06
N ILE A 102 14.96 0.37 -15.93
CA ILE A 102 15.41 -1.03 -15.92
C ILE A 102 16.11 -1.35 -14.60
N TYR A 103 16.98 -0.46 -14.10
CA TYR A 103 17.65 -0.63 -12.80
C TYR A 103 16.64 -0.71 -11.64
N VAL A 104 15.65 0.19 -11.61
CA VAL A 104 14.57 0.14 -10.61
C VAL A 104 13.80 -1.18 -10.72
N GLY A 105 13.54 -1.66 -11.94
CA GLY A 105 12.89 -2.95 -12.18
C GLY A 105 13.68 -4.13 -11.63
N MET A 106 15.02 -4.10 -11.74
CA MET A 106 15.88 -5.11 -11.11
C MET A 106 15.75 -5.08 -9.59
N GLN A 107 15.74 -3.89 -8.98
CA GLN A 107 15.63 -3.76 -7.51
C GLN A 107 14.27 -4.18 -6.97
N TRP A 108 13.20 -3.98 -7.75
CA TRP A 108 11.85 -4.39 -7.38
C TRP A 108 11.53 -5.82 -7.82
N SER A 109 12.46 -6.51 -8.48
CA SER A 109 12.26 -7.82 -9.11
C SER A 109 11.03 -7.87 -10.04
N ASP A 110 10.66 -6.73 -10.63
CA ASP A 110 9.51 -6.57 -11.52
C ASP A 110 9.94 -6.77 -12.98
N ARG A 111 9.64 -7.95 -13.52
CA ARG A 111 9.97 -8.34 -14.90
C ARG A 111 9.21 -7.53 -15.94
N ALA A 112 7.98 -7.10 -15.62
CA ALA A 112 7.17 -6.32 -16.55
C ALA A 112 7.75 -4.92 -16.73
N LEU A 113 8.15 -4.27 -15.64
CA LEU A 113 8.83 -2.98 -15.68
C LEU A 113 10.15 -3.05 -16.45
N MET A 114 10.95 -4.11 -16.22
CA MET A 114 12.23 -4.33 -16.90
C MET A 114 12.04 -4.47 -18.42
N ILE A 115 11.13 -5.35 -18.85
CA ILE A 115 10.90 -5.62 -20.27
C ILE A 115 10.27 -4.41 -20.96
N GLY A 116 9.28 -3.77 -20.34
CA GLY A 116 8.64 -2.57 -20.88
C GLY A 116 9.64 -1.44 -21.10
N SER A 117 10.51 -1.19 -20.11
CA SER A 117 11.54 -0.15 -20.21
C SER A 117 12.61 -0.50 -21.24
N ALA A 118 12.99 -1.76 -21.38
CA ALA A 118 13.96 -2.22 -22.38
C ALA A 118 13.43 -2.08 -23.82
N ILE A 119 12.16 -2.43 -24.06
CA ILE A 119 11.54 -2.29 -25.38
C ILE A 119 11.45 -0.80 -25.75
N CYS A 120 10.92 0.04 -24.86
CA CYS A 120 10.82 1.47 -25.11
C CYS A 120 12.20 2.12 -25.29
N GLY A 121 13.19 1.76 -24.45
CA GLY A 121 14.56 2.26 -24.56
C GLY A 121 15.22 1.87 -25.88
N THR A 122 15.03 0.63 -26.34
CA THR A 122 15.57 0.15 -27.62
C THR A 122 14.91 0.86 -28.79
N ALA A 123 13.60 1.11 -28.75
CA ALA A 123 12.90 1.84 -29.79
C ALA A 123 13.44 3.28 -29.94
N VAL A 124 13.64 3.97 -28.82
CA VAL A 124 14.25 5.31 -28.83
C VAL A 124 15.70 5.28 -29.30
N ALA A 125 16.47 4.25 -28.95
CA ALA A 125 17.85 4.09 -29.43
C ALA A 125 17.91 3.85 -30.95
N MET A 126 16.99 3.07 -31.52
CA MET A 126 16.87 2.89 -32.97
C MET A 126 16.55 4.21 -33.66
N GLN A 127 15.58 4.97 -33.11
CA GLN A 127 15.28 6.31 -33.62
C GLN A 127 16.50 7.22 -33.54
N LEU A 128 17.25 7.16 -32.44
CA LEU A 128 18.45 7.97 -32.23
C LEU A 128 19.50 7.71 -33.33
N ILE A 129 19.79 6.44 -33.62
CA ILE A 129 20.76 6.02 -34.66
C ILE A 129 20.32 6.43 -36.07
N ASP A 130 19.01 6.40 -36.34
CA ASP A 130 18.47 6.76 -37.65
C ASP A 130 18.53 8.27 -37.93
N ASN A 131 18.73 9.12 -36.89
CA ASN A 131 18.80 10.55 -37.13
C ASN A 131 20.08 10.93 -37.89
N PRO A 132 19.96 11.56 -39.08
CA PRO A 132 21.12 11.98 -39.87
C PRO A 132 21.94 13.07 -39.17
N ASP A 133 21.29 13.90 -38.34
CA ASP A 133 21.94 14.95 -37.55
C ASP A 133 22.94 14.39 -36.51
N LEU A 134 22.74 13.15 -36.05
CA LEU A 134 23.67 12.50 -35.13
C LEU A 134 25.00 12.16 -35.81
N TYR A 135 24.95 11.68 -37.06
CA TYR A 135 26.14 11.40 -37.85
C TYR A 135 26.94 12.66 -38.14
N LEU A 136 26.26 13.77 -38.45
CA LEU A 136 26.92 15.05 -38.68
C LEU A 136 27.61 15.60 -37.41
N LEU A 137 27.09 15.27 -36.23
CA LEU A 137 27.63 15.68 -34.94
C LEU A 137 28.84 14.82 -34.51
N LEU A 138 28.84 13.52 -34.84
CA LEU A 138 29.95 12.59 -34.58
C LEU A 138 31.07 12.64 -35.64
N SER A 139 30.76 13.11 -36.86
CA SER A 139 31.70 13.22 -37.99
C SER A 139 32.49 14.54 -38.01
N ARG A 140 32.31 15.40 -37.02
CA ARG A 140 33.10 16.62 -36.81
C ARG A 140 34.26 16.36 -35.86
#